data_AF-A0A3Q4H2S0-F1
#
_entry.id   AF-A0A3Q4H2S0-F1
#
_cell.length_a   1.000
_cell.length_b   1.000
_cell.length_c   1.000
_cell.angle_alpha   90.00
_cell.angle_beta   90.00
_cell.angle_gamma   90.00
#
_symmetry.space_group_name_H-M   'P 1'
#
loop_
_entity.id
_entity.type
_entity.pdbx_description
1 polymer ?
#
loop_
_entity_poly.entity_id
_entity_poly.type
_entity_poly.pdbx_seq_one_letter_code
_entity_poly.pdbx_strand_id
1 'polypeptide(L)'
;IATEHAQVALLEANIEATRVALLSSPFINDLCVCVCACVRHRFSPLHHAALNGNLELISLLLESQAAVDIRDQKGMRPLHYAAWQGKAEPMKMLLKSGSSVNGQSDEGQIPLHLSAQHGHYDVSEMLLQHQSNPCIVDNAGKTPLDLACEFGRVGVVQLLLSSNMCAALLEPKKGDTTDPNGTSPLHLAAKNGHIDIIRLLIQAGIDINRQTKAGTALHEAALCGKTEAVRLLLESGINATVRNTYSQTALDIVYQFTATQASKEIKQLLRDASAALQVRALKDYCNNYDLTSLNIKAGDVITVKQLFLSEARGFSAMVYCVHWRLMNF
;
A
#
# COMPACT_ATOMS: atom_id res chain seq x y z
N ILE A 1 -30.55 -16.83 -12.88
CA ILE A 1 -30.46 -15.43 -13.37
C ILE A 1 -31.81 -14.71 -13.28
N ALA A 2 -32.85 -15.08 -14.04
CA ALA A 2 -34.16 -14.37 -14.00
C ALA A 2 -34.95 -14.52 -12.68
N THR A 3 -34.82 -15.66 -11.99
CA THR A 3 -35.45 -15.92 -10.68
C THR A 3 -34.65 -15.34 -9.50
N GLU A 4 -33.33 -15.18 -9.66
CA GLU A 4 -32.42 -14.61 -8.66
C GLU A 4 -32.56 -13.08 -8.58
N HIS A 5 -32.67 -12.41 -9.73
CA HIS A 5 -33.05 -10.99 -9.75
C HIS A 5 -34.44 -10.77 -9.18
N ALA A 6 -35.38 -11.71 -9.33
CA ALA A 6 -36.74 -11.57 -8.79
C ALA A 6 -36.81 -11.67 -7.27
N GLN A 7 -36.01 -12.55 -6.62
CA GLN A 7 -35.98 -12.68 -5.16
C GLN A 7 -35.20 -11.56 -4.45
N VAL A 8 -34.12 -11.09 -5.06
CA VAL A 8 -33.38 -9.90 -4.58
C VAL A 8 -34.21 -8.63 -4.83
N ALA A 9 -34.87 -8.52 -5.98
CA ALA A 9 -35.84 -7.46 -6.23
C ALA A 9 -37.08 -7.56 -5.32
N LEU A 10 -37.45 -8.74 -4.79
CA LEU A 10 -38.50 -8.87 -3.78
C LEU A 10 -38.06 -8.34 -2.40
N LEU A 11 -36.78 -8.49 -2.04
CA LEU A 11 -36.18 -7.88 -0.85
C LEU A 11 -36.07 -6.34 -1.00
N GLU A 12 -35.69 -5.84 -2.17
CA GLU A 12 -35.63 -4.40 -2.46
C GLU A 12 -37.01 -3.75 -2.63
N ALA A 13 -37.97 -4.44 -3.26
CA ALA A 13 -39.30 -3.91 -3.52
C ALA A 13 -40.24 -4.00 -2.31
N ASN A 14 -39.83 -4.67 -1.22
CA ASN A 14 -40.76 -4.95 -0.14
C ASN A 14 -40.08 -5.07 1.24
N ILE A 15 -39.47 -3.96 1.68
CA ILE A 15 -39.07 -3.78 3.09
C ILE A 15 -40.23 -4.14 4.02
N GLU A 16 -41.46 -3.77 3.65
CA GLU A 16 -42.67 -4.07 4.43
C GLU A 16 -43.03 -5.56 4.41
N ALA A 17 -42.90 -6.30 3.30
CA ALA A 17 -43.08 -7.76 3.33
C ALA A 17 -41.96 -8.48 4.09
N THR A 18 -40.74 -7.95 4.08
CA THR A 18 -39.64 -8.47 4.91
C THR A 18 -39.98 -8.26 6.39
N ARG A 19 -40.51 -7.10 6.75
CA ARG A 19 -41.01 -6.77 8.09
C ARG A 19 -42.19 -7.65 8.52
N VAL A 20 -43.18 -7.84 7.65
CA VAL A 20 -44.35 -8.71 7.89
C VAL A 20 -43.92 -10.16 8.05
N ALA A 21 -43.00 -10.67 7.22
CA ALA A 21 -42.49 -12.04 7.32
C ALA A 21 -41.72 -12.30 8.62
N LEU A 22 -40.97 -11.30 9.12
CA LEU A 22 -40.26 -11.38 10.40
C LEU A 22 -41.21 -11.31 11.60
N LEU A 23 -42.25 -10.48 11.54
CA LEU A 23 -43.21 -10.27 12.64
C LEU A 23 -44.29 -11.36 12.76
N SER A 24 -44.51 -12.17 11.71
CA SER A 24 -45.60 -13.17 11.67
C SER A 24 -45.18 -14.61 12.04
N SER A 25 -43.91 -14.85 12.40
CA SER A 25 -43.43 -16.18 12.78
C SER A 25 -43.29 -16.34 14.32
N PRO A 26 -43.99 -17.29 14.97
CA PRO A 26 -43.91 -17.51 16.42
C PRO A 26 -42.79 -18.50 16.84
N PHE A 27 -41.89 -18.90 15.94
CA PHE A 27 -40.76 -19.81 16.23
C PHE A 27 -39.42 -19.12 15.91
N ILE A 28 -39.02 -18.22 16.81
CA ILE A 28 -37.83 -17.38 16.69
C ILE A 28 -36.52 -18.19 16.63
N ASN A 29 -36.52 -19.47 17.02
CA ASN A 29 -35.30 -20.29 17.07
C ASN A 29 -35.03 -21.15 15.82
N ASP A 30 -36.04 -21.46 15.00
CA ASP A 30 -35.84 -22.18 13.73
C ASP A 30 -35.75 -21.23 12.52
N LEU A 31 -36.11 -19.95 12.70
CA LEU A 31 -35.99 -18.92 11.66
C LEU A 31 -34.54 -18.49 11.36
N CYS A 32 -33.58 -18.92 12.20
CA CYS A 32 -32.15 -18.78 11.91
C CYS A 32 -31.75 -19.56 10.63
N VAL A 33 -32.57 -20.53 10.18
CA VAL A 33 -32.32 -21.37 9.01
C VAL A 33 -32.99 -20.84 7.73
N CYS A 34 -34.15 -20.17 7.81
CA CYS A 34 -34.89 -19.73 6.61
C CYS A 34 -34.44 -18.39 6.02
N VAL A 35 -33.80 -17.49 6.79
CA VAL A 35 -33.16 -16.29 6.23
C VAL A 35 -31.78 -16.62 5.60
N CYS A 36 -31.27 -17.84 5.79
CA CYS A 36 -30.04 -18.34 5.17
C CYS A 36 -30.22 -18.86 3.72
N ALA A 37 -31.42 -18.77 3.13
CA ALA A 37 -31.76 -19.44 1.88
C ALA A 37 -31.38 -18.66 0.60
N CYS A 38 -30.08 -18.47 0.36
CA CYS A 38 -29.52 -18.47 -1.01
C CYS A 38 -28.60 -19.68 -1.16
N VAL A 39 -29.21 -20.83 -1.44
CA VAL A 39 -28.66 -22.21 -1.44
C VAL A 39 -27.66 -22.49 -2.58
N ARG A 40 -26.95 -21.47 -3.09
CA ARG A 40 -25.76 -21.70 -3.94
C ARG A 40 -24.54 -20.87 -3.56
N HIS A 41 -24.69 -19.80 -2.76
CA HIS A 41 -23.57 -18.91 -2.39
C HIS A 41 -23.42 -18.55 -0.89
N ARG A 42 -24.29 -19.05 0.02
CA ARG A 42 -24.34 -18.62 1.44
C ARG A 42 -24.37 -17.09 1.62
N PHE A 43 -24.92 -16.37 0.64
CA PHE A 43 -24.97 -14.92 0.65
C PHE A 43 -26.25 -14.47 1.36
N SER A 44 -26.11 -13.87 2.55
CA SER A 44 -27.26 -13.47 3.38
C SER A 44 -27.83 -12.09 2.99
N PRO A 45 -29.10 -11.79 3.34
CA PRO A 45 -29.69 -10.47 3.12
C PRO A 45 -28.88 -9.33 3.76
N LEU A 46 -28.22 -9.60 4.89
CA LEU A 46 -27.37 -8.61 5.55
C LEU A 46 -26.10 -8.29 4.75
N HIS A 47 -25.53 -9.27 4.03
CA HIS A 47 -24.43 -9.00 3.09
C HIS A 47 -24.90 -8.11 1.94
N HIS A 48 -26.07 -8.38 1.38
CA HIS A 48 -26.64 -7.58 0.31
C HIS A 48 -26.93 -6.14 0.75
N ALA A 49 -27.54 -5.98 1.93
CA ALA A 49 -27.86 -4.69 2.50
C ALA A 49 -26.58 -3.86 2.77
N ALA A 50 -25.52 -4.50 3.29
CA ALA A 50 -24.22 -3.87 3.51
C ALA A 50 -23.51 -3.49 2.19
N LEU A 51 -23.63 -4.33 1.16
CA LEU A 51 -23.07 -4.08 -0.17
C LEU A 51 -23.74 -2.87 -0.86
N ASN A 52 -25.07 -2.81 -0.84
CA ASN A 52 -25.82 -1.72 -1.48
C ASN A 52 -25.83 -0.45 -0.63
N GLY A 53 -25.60 -0.59 0.68
CA GLY A 53 -25.67 0.49 1.66
C GLY A 53 -27.10 0.87 2.05
N ASN A 54 -28.04 -0.09 2.00
CA ASN A 54 -29.42 0.13 2.41
C ASN A 54 -29.52 0.14 3.93
N LEU A 55 -29.57 1.34 4.51
CA LEU A 55 -29.56 1.53 5.97
C LEU A 55 -30.81 0.95 6.65
N GLU A 56 -31.98 1.15 6.04
CA GLU A 56 -33.26 0.71 6.59
C GLU A 56 -33.31 -0.82 6.68
N LEU A 57 -32.84 -1.50 5.63
CA LEU A 57 -32.78 -2.96 5.62
C LEU A 57 -31.78 -3.50 6.64
N ILE A 58 -30.63 -2.84 6.82
CA ILE A 58 -29.67 -3.24 7.86
C ILE A 58 -30.30 -3.09 9.26
N SER A 59 -30.94 -1.95 9.55
CA SER A 59 -31.61 -1.74 10.84
C SER A 59 -32.68 -2.79 11.12
N LEU A 60 -33.57 -3.05 10.15
CA LEU A 60 -34.62 -4.06 10.28
C LEU A 60 -34.05 -5.48 10.54
N LEU A 61 -32.97 -5.84 9.85
CA LEU A 61 -32.31 -7.14 10.02
C LEU A 61 -31.65 -7.24 11.40
N LEU A 62 -31.03 -6.16 11.89
CA LEU A 62 -30.39 -6.13 13.21
C LEU A 62 -31.44 -6.17 14.34
N GLU A 63 -32.55 -5.45 14.20
CA GLU A 63 -33.68 -5.48 15.14
C GLU A 63 -34.31 -6.88 15.24
N SER A 64 -34.32 -7.63 14.14
CA SER A 64 -34.78 -9.02 14.12
C SER A 64 -33.73 -10.05 14.56
N GLN A 65 -32.67 -9.60 15.25
CA GLN A 65 -31.59 -10.43 15.78
C GLN A 65 -30.81 -11.23 14.72
N ALA A 66 -30.70 -10.71 13.48
CA ALA A 66 -29.84 -11.33 12.48
C ALA A 66 -28.38 -11.41 12.97
N ALA A 67 -27.72 -12.53 12.67
CA ALA A 67 -26.31 -12.71 12.99
C ALA A 67 -25.44 -11.71 12.22
N VAL A 68 -24.91 -10.71 12.92
CA VAL A 68 -24.08 -9.62 12.36
C VAL A 68 -22.85 -10.13 11.63
N ASP A 69 -22.29 -11.21 12.17
CA ASP A 69 -20.99 -11.75 11.82
C ASP A 69 -21.09 -13.03 10.96
N ILE A 70 -22.21 -13.18 10.26
CA ILE A 70 -22.46 -14.26 9.29
C ILE A 70 -21.40 -14.27 8.19
N ARG A 71 -20.99 -15.47 7.76
CA ARG A 71 -19.97 -15.67 6.73
C ARG A 71 -20.60 -16.22 5.45
N ASP A 72 -20.19 -15.70 4.31
CA ASP A 72 -20.51 -16.25 2.99
C ASP A 72 -19.58 -17.42 2.62
N GLN A 73 -19.61 -17.87 1.36
CA GLN A 73 -18.75 -18.94 0.86
C GLN A 73 -17.25 -18.59 0.78
N LYS A 74 -16.89 -17.31 0.82
CA LYS A 74 -15.51 -16.82 0.81
C LYS A 74 -15.05 -16.41 2.22
N GLY A 75 -15.82 -16.76 3.25
CA GLY A 75 -15.58 -16.32 4.61
C GLY A 75 -15.80 -14.81 4.83
N MET A 76 -16.30 -14.09 3.82
CA MET A 76 -16.59 -12.67 3.92
C MET A 76 -17.82 -12.45 4.80
N ARG A 77 -17.78 -11.35 5.55
CA ARG A 77 -18.85 -10.90 6.46
C ARG A 77 -19.49 -9.64 5.92
N PRO A 78 -20.69 -9.22 6.37
CA PRO A 78 -21.32 -7.98 5.93
C PRO A 78 -20.40 -6.76 6.04
N LEU A 79 -19.59 -6.68 7.10
CA LEU A 79 -18.61 -5.62 7.31
C LEU A 79 -17.56 -5.54 6.20
N HIS A 80 -17.16 -6.67 5.60
CA HIS A 80 -16.24 -6.71 4.47
C HIS A 80 -16.84 -6.05 3.23
N TYR A 81 -18.12 -6.29 2.94
CA TYR A 81 -18.80 -5.69 1.80
C TYR A 81 -19.03 -4.19 1.97
N ALA A 82 -19.37 -3.75 3.19
CA ALA A 82 -19.45 -2.32 3.50
C ALA A 82 -18.08 -1.64 3.32
N ALA A 83 -17.00 -2.30 3.76
CA ALA A 83 -15.63 -1.81 3.59
C ALA A 83 -15.21 -1.76 2.12
N TRP A 84 -15.54 -2.80 1.34
CA TRP A 84 -15.25 -2.91 -0.09
C TRP A 84 -15.90 -1.79 -0.90
N GLN A 85 -17.16 -1.45 -0.56
CA GLN A 85 -17.93 -0.42 -1.25
C GLN A 85 -17.76 0.99 -0.69
N GLY A 86 -16.97 1.15 0.38
CA GLY A 86 -16.71 2.46 0.97
C GLY A 86 -17.91 3.06 1.70
N LYS A 87 -18.82 2.23 2.23
CA LYS A 87 -20.06 2.71 2.85
C LYS A 87 -19.87 2.92 4.36
N ALA A 88 -19.59 4.17 4.76
CA ALA A 88 -19.32 4.54 6.15
C ALA A 88 -20.52 4.31 7.11
N GLU A 89 -21.73 4.73 6.74
CA GLU A 89 -22.91 4.57 7.63
C GLU A 89 -23.31 3.09 7.84
N PRO A 90 -23.41 2.23 6.81
CA PRO A 90 -23.58 0.79 6.98
C PRO A 90 -22.51 0.16 7.87
N MET A 91 -21.24 0.54 7.68
CA MET A 91 -20.14 0.09 8.50
C MET A 91 -20.33 0.47 9.97
N LYS A 92 -20.68 1.73 10.24
CA LYS A 92 -20.93 2.24 11.59
C LYS A 92 -22.04 1.47 12.30
N MET A 93 -23.12 1.13 11.61
CA MET A 93 -24.20 0.32 12.18
C MET A 93 -23.75 -1.10 12.50
N LEU A 94 -23.03 -1.76 11.57
CA LEU A 94 -22.52 -3.11 11.78
C LEU A 94 -21.51 -3.19 12.94
N LEU A 95 -20.62 -2.19 13.05
CA LEU A 95 -19.66 -2.08 14.14
C LEU A 95 -20.33 -1.88 15.49
N LYS A 96 -21.35 -1.02 15.57
CA LYS A 96 -22.15 -0.81 16.80
C LYS A 96 -22.88 -2.07 17.23
N SER A 97 -23.29 -2.91 16.29
CA SER A 97 -23.94 -4.20 16.56
C SER A 97 -22.97 -5.32 16.93
N GLY A 98 -21.69 -5.01 17.14
CA GLY A 98 -20.68 -5.97 17.62
C GLY A 98 -20.00 -6.79 16.52
N SER A 99 -19.98 -6.31 15.28
CA SER A 99 -19.23 -7.00 14.21
C SER A 99 -17.73 -7.04 14.50
N SER A 100 -17.09 -8.17 14.19
CA SER A 100 -15.66 -8.35 14.39
C SER A 100 -14.84 -7.55 13.37
N VAL A 101 -14.16 -6.50 13.84
CA VAL A 101 -13.32 -5.59 13.03
C VAL A 101 -12.15 -6.31 12.36
N ASN A 102 -11.58 -7.31 13.03
CA ASN A 102 -10.41 -8.07 12.58
C ASN A 102 -10.78 -9.48 12.10
N GLY A 103 -12.07 -9.76 11.85
CA GLY A 103 -12.50 -11.05 11.31
C GLY A 103 -11.95 -11.22 9.89
N GLN A 104 -11.15 -12.26 9.66
CA GLN A 104 -10.57 -12.56 8.35
C GLN A 104 -11.56 -13.34 7.46
N SER A 105 -11.52 -13.06 6.16
CA SER A 105 -12.08 -13.90 5.10
C SER A 105 -11.25 -15.16 4.87
N ASP A 106 -11.69 -16.04 3.98
CA ASP A 106 -10.94 -17.25 3.62
C ASP A 106 -9.63 -16.90 2.86
N GLU A 107 -9.56 -15.71 2.27
CA GLU A 107 -8.34 -15.13 1.68
C GLU A 107 -7.43 -14.45 2.71
N GLY A 108 -7.77 -14.52 4.01
CA GLY A 108 -7.03 -13.89 5.09
C GLY A 108 -7.25 -12.37 5.21
N GLN A 109 -8.12 -11.80 4.38
CA GLN A 109 -8.35 -10.35 4.35
C GLN A 109 -9.28 -9.92 5.49
N ILE A 110 -8.87 -8.91 6.24
CA ILE A 110 -9.76 -8.14 7.14
C ILE A 110 -10.44 -6.99 6.38
N PRO A 111 -11.55 -6.40 6.88
CA PRO A 111 -12.22 -5.26 6.24
C PRO A 111 -11.28 -4.10 5.86
N LEU A 112 -10.24 -3.84 6.66
CA LEU A 112 -9.25 -2.80 6.39
C LEU A 112 -8.42 -3.07 5.12
N HIS A 113 -8.17 -4.32 4.73
CA HIS A 113 -7.53 -4.64 3.45
C HIS A 113 -8.38 -4.15 2.28
N LEU A 114 -9.69 -4.38 2.35
CA LEU A 114 -10.64 -4.04 1.29
C LEU A 114 -10.81 -2.52 1.17
N SER A 115 -10.96 -1.81 2.30
CA SER A 115 -11.05 -0.35 2.28
C SER A 115 -9.75 0.29 1.77
N ALA A 116 -8.60 -0.26 2.18
CA ALA A 116 -7.28 0.24 1.78
C ALA A 116 -6.96 -0.02 0.31
N GLN A 117 -7.32 -1.19 -0.23
CA GLN A 117 -7.19 -1.52 -1.65
C GLN A 117 -8.02 -0.59 -2.54
N HIS A 118 -9.26 -0.28 -2.13
CA HIS A 118 -10.17 0.55 -2.90
C HIS A 118 -10.01 2.07 -2.63
N GLY A 119 -9.25 2.45 -1.60
CA GLY A 119 -8.93 3.85 -1.31
C GLY A 119 -10.00 4.59 -0.52
N HIS A 120 -10.84 3.88 0.22
CA HIS A 120 -11.92 4.47 1.01
C HIS A 120 -11.36 5.02 2.33
N TYR A 121 -11.02 6.32 2.33
CA TYR A 121 -10.40 7.00 3.48
C TYR A 121 -11.29 6.93 4.73
N ASP A 122 -12.53 7.42 4.66
CA ASP A 122 -13.43 7.54 5.83
C ASP A 122 -13.68 6.19 6.50
N VAL A 123 -13.82 5.16 5.68
CA VAL A 123 -14.02 3.77 6.11
C VAL A 123 -12.76 3.21 6.76
N SER A 124 -11.59 3.47 6.19
CA SER A 124 -10.31 3.04 6.76
C SER A 124 -10.04 3.74 8.10
N GLU A 125 -10.37 5.02 8.20
CA GLU A 125 -10.24 5.81 9.43
C GLU A 125 -11.18 5.27 10.52
N MET A 126 -12.44 5.00 10.17
CA MET A 126 -13.40 4.39 11.09
C MET A 126 -12.94 3.01 11.60
N LEU A 127 -12.41 2.16 10.72
CA LEU A 127 -11.88 0.85 11.12
C LEU A 127 -10.70 0.99 12.10
N LEU A 128 -9.78 1.92 11.84
CA LEU A 128 -8.64 2.18 12.74
C LEU A 128 -9.10 2.74 14.10
N GLN A 129 -10.09 3.64 14.12
CA GLN A 129 -10.71 4.14 15.36
C GLN A 129 -11.35 3.01 16.17
N HIS A 130 -11.89 1.98 15.50
CA HIS A 130 -12.43 0.77 16.10
C HIS A 130 -11.38 -0.33 16.34
N GLN A 131 -10.10 0.03 16.49
CA GLN A 131 -9.01 -0.89 16.85
C GLN A 131 -8.76 -2.00 15.80
N SER A 132 -9.00 -1.70 14.51
CA SER A 132 -8.53 -2.57 13.44
C SER A 132 -7.00 -2.67 13.47
N ASN A 133 -6.47 -3.88 13.32
CA ASN A 133 -5.04 -4.12 13.33
C ASN A 133 -4.46 -4.03 11.91
N PRO A 134 -3.71 -2.96 11.56
CA PRO A 134 -3.15 -2.81 10.22
C PRO A 134 -1.97 -3.77 9.94
N CYS A 135 -1.46 -4.48 10.95
CA CYS A 135 -0.35 -5.41 10.78
C CYS A 135 -0.79 -6.82 10.37
N ILE A 136 -2.11 -7.10 10.34
CA ILE A 136 -2.63 -8.38 9.85
C ILE A 136 -2.29 -8.51 8.37
N VAL A 137 -1.84 -9.68 7.96
CA VAL A 137 -1.55 -10.01 6.57
C VAL A 137 -2.63 -10.93 5.99
N ASP A 138 -2.89 -10.77 4.70
CA ASP A 138 -3.69 -11.70 3.92
C ASP A 138 -2.89 -12.97 3.53
N ASN A 139 -3.53 -13.91 2.84
CA ASN A 139 -2.89 -15.15 2.39
C ASN A 139 -1.77 -14.93 1.36
N ALA A 140 -1.72 -13.76 0.71
CA ALA A 140 -0.62 -13.36 -0.17
C ALA A 140 0.52 -12.69 0.61
N GLY A 141 0.42 -12.64 1.95
CA GLY A 141 1.41 -12.01 2.82
C GLY A 141 1.38 -10.49 2.74
N LYS A 142 0.31 -9.85 2.26
CA LYS A 142 0.18 -8.39 2.13
C LYS A 142 -0.60 -7.81 3.31
N THR A 143 -0.15 -6.68 3.82
CA THR A 143 -0.89 -5.84 4.78
C THR A 143 -1.85 -4.89 4.04
N PRO A 144 -2.79 -4.22 4.75
CA PRO A 144 -3.57 -3.14 4.16
C PRO A 144 -2.71 -2.00 3.58
N LEU A 145 -1.55 -1.71 4.20
CA LEU A 145 -0.61 -0.72 3.68
C LEU A 145 0.00 -1.16 2.35
N ASP A 146 0.37 -2.44 2.24
CA ASP A 146 0.91 -3.02 1.00
C ASP A 146 -0.10 -2.85 -0.16
N LEU A 147 -1.38 -3.17 0.09
CA LEU A 147 -2.45 -2.99 -0.91
C LEU A 147 -2.67 -1.52 -1.26
N ALA A 148 -2.71 -0.62 -0.26
CA ALA A 148 -2.84 0.82 -0.52
C ALA A 148 -1.68 1.36 -1.38
N CYS A 149 -0.46 0.87 -1.13
CA CYS A 149 0.73 1.22 -1.89
C CYS A 149 0.71 0.63 -3.32
N GLU A 150 0.21 -0.58 -3.50
CA GLU A 150 0.09 -1.22 -4.81
C GLU A 150 -0.94 -0.53 -5.71
N PHE A 151 -2.09 -0.14 -5.15
CA PHE A 151 -3.19 0.47 -5.89
C PHE A 151 -3.18 2.00 -5.94
N GLY A 152 -2.16 2.66 -5.36
CA GLY A 152 -1.99 4.11 -5.51
C GLY A 152 -2.90 4.94 -4.58
N ARG A 153 -3.28 4.42 -3.42
CA ARG A 153 -4.24 5.06 -2.50
C ARG A 153 -3.56 6.02 -1.53
N VAL A 154 -3.10 7.16 -2.03
CA VAL A 154 -2.29 8.16 -1.28
C VAL A 154 -2.92 8.53 0.07
N GLY A 155 -4.22 8.88 0.11
CA GLY A 155 -4.89 9.29 1.34
C GLY A 155 -4.92 8.19 2.42
N VAL A 156 -5.15 6.93 2.01
CA VAL A 156 -5.14 5.79 2.95
C VAL A 156 -3.72 5.46 3.38
N VAL A 157 -2.72 5.57 2.50
CA VAL A 157 -1.31 5.42 2.88
C VAL A 157 -0.95 6.45 3.96
N GLN A 158 -1.29 7.72 3.75
CA GLN A 158 -1.00 8.77 4.72
C GLN A 158 -1.67 8.49 6.09
N LEU A 159 -2.91 8.02 6.08
CA LEU A 159 -3.64 7.62 7.29
C LEU A 159 -2.99 6.43 8.01
N LEU A 160 -2.58 5.40 7.26
CA LEU A 160 -1.93 4.22 7.85
C LEU A 160 -0.55 4.56 8.41
N LEU A 161 0.20 5.44 7.73
CA LEU A 161 1.51 5.90 8.18
C LEU A 161 1.42 6.88 9.38
N SER A 162 0.33 7.63 9.53
CA SER A 162 0.12 8.49 10.70
C SER A 162 -0.38 7.73 11.92
N SER A 163 -0.94 6.52 11.73
CA SER A 163 -1.38 5.67 12.82
C SER A 163 -0.20 5.20 13.69
N ASN A 164 -0.42 5.07 15.00
CA ASN A 164 0.60 4.68 16.00
C ASN A 164 1.32 3.34 15.72
N MET A 165 0.89 2.56 14.72
CA MET A 165 1.46 1.27 14.33
C MET A 165 2.43 1.37 13.13
N CYS A 166 2.72 2.57 12.64
CA CYS A 166 3.53 2.83 11.43
C CYS A 166 4.88 2.07 11.41
N ALA A 167 5.63 2.06 12.51
CA ALA A 167 6.94 1.40 12.56
C ALA A 167 6.84 -0.11 12.27
N ALA A 168 5.81 -0.79 12.79
CA ALA A 168 5.63 -2.22 12.55
C ALA A 168 5.25 -2.55 11.10
N LEU A 169 4.66 -1.61 10.38
CA LEU A 169 4.26 -1.77 8.97
C LEU A 169 5.44 -1.62 8.00
N LEU A 170 6.48 -0.89 8.41
CA LEU A 170 7.66 -0.62 7.59
C LEU A 170 8.80 -1.63 7.83
N GLU A 171 8.81 -2.27 9.00
CA GLU A 171 9.81 -3.27 9.36
C GLU A 171 9.66 -4.58 8.55
N PRO A 172 10.74 -5.35 8.36
CA PRO A 172 10.67 -6.67 7.76
C PRO A 172 9.77 -7.60 8.56
N LYS A 173 8.81 -8.23 7.87
CA LYS A 173 8.09 -9.39 8.38
C LYS A 173 9.11 -10.48 8.73
N LYS A 174 9.37 -10.68 10.02
CA LYS A 174 10.33 -11.67 10.49
C LYS A 174 9.73 -13.06 10.30
N GLY A 175 10.38 -13.88 9.47
CA GLY A 175 10.23 -15.33 9.51
C GLY A 175 9.07 -15.96 8.76
N ASP A 176 8.37 -15.24 7.87
CA ASP A 176 7.23 -15.82 7.17
C ASP A 176 7.64 -16.49 5.84
N THR A 177 7.42 -17.80 5.76
CA THR A 177 7.68 -18.64 4.58
C THR A 177 6.66 -18.41 3.44
N THR A 178 5.73 -17.47 3.63
CA THR A 178 4.57 -17.20 2.77
C THR A 178 4.81 -16.08 1.76
N ASP A 179 5.77 -15.18 1.99
CA ASP A 179 6.24 -14.23 0.96
C ASP A 179 7.60 -14.69 0.42
N PRO A 180 7.63 -15.50 -0.66
CA PRO A 180 8.88 -15.91 -1.25
C PRO A 180 9.74 -14.74 -1.76
N ASN A 181 9.21 -13.51 -1.85
CA ASN A 181 9.96 -12.34 -2.32
C ASN A 181 10.33 -11.32 -1.22
N GLY A 182 9.63 -11.26 -0.08
CA GLY A 182 9.90 -10.30 1.00
C GLY A 182 9.63 -8.85 0.62
N THR A 183 8.63 -8.64 -0.25
CA THR A 183 8.33 -7.39 -0.95
C THR A 183 7.89 -6.31 0.04
N SER A 184 8.55 -5.15 0.03
CA SER A 184 8.16 -4.01 0.90
C SER A 184 7.11 -3.12 0.22
N PRO A 185 6.34 -2.32 0.98
CA PRO A 185 5.45 -1.29 0.44
C PRO A 185 6.13 -0.40 -0.61
N LEU A 186 7.43 -0.10 -0.44
CA LEU A 186 8.20 0.71 -1.39
C LEU A 186 8.41 -0.01 -2.72
N HIS A 187 8.66 -1.32 -2.73
CA HIS A 187 8.75 -2.12 -3.96
C HIS A 187 7.42 -2.10 -4.72
N LEU A 188 6.29 -2.24 -4.02
CA LEU A 188 4.94 -2.21 -4.63
C LEU A 188 4.61 -0.84 -5.22
N ALA A 189 4.92 0.24 -4.51
CA ALA A 189 4.74 1.61 -4.99
C ALA A 189 5.65 1.91 -6.20
N ALA A 190 6.91 1.47 -6.16
CA ALA A 190 7.89 1.64 -7.23
C ALA A 190 7.54 0.88 -8.50
N LYS A 191 7.11 -0.38 -8.36
CA LYS A 191 6.63 -1.23 -9.47
C LYS A 191 5.48 -0.58 -10.24
N ASN A 192 4.53 0.01 -9.52
CA ASN A 192 3.36 0.64 -10.14
C ASN A 192 3.60 2.11 -10.55
N GLY A 193 4.62 2.76 -10.00
CA GLY A 193 5.02 4.13 -10.31
C GLY A 193 4.26 5.19 -9.51
N HIS A 194 3.83 4.87 -8.29
CA HIS A 194 3.07 5.79 -7.43
C HIS A 194 3.99 6.77 -6.71
N ILE A 195 4.31 7.87 -7.39
CA ILE A 195 5.34 8.85 -6.96
C ILE A 195 5.05 9.44 -5.57
N ASP A 196 3.80 9.85 -5.32
CA ASP A 196 3.43 10.48 -4.05
C ASP A 196 3.56 9.50 -2.88
N ILE A 197 3.22 8.22 -3.11
CA ILE A 197 3.38 7.16 -2.11
C ILE A 197 4.86 6.90 -1.84
N ILE A 198 5.71 6.88 -2.87
CA ILE A 198 7.17 6.74 -2.70
C ILE A 198 7.70 7.89 -1.82
N ARG A 199 7.26 9.13 -2.05
CA ARG A 199 7.65 10.28 -1.21
C ARG A 199 7.20 10.09 0.24
N LEU A 200 5.95 9.69 0.46
CA LEU A 200 5.41 9.46 1.80
C LEU A 200 6.16 8.35 2.55
N LEU A 201 6.45 7.23 1.89
CA LEU A 201 7.18 6.11 2.49
C LEU A 201 8.63 6.50 2.86
N ILE A 202 9.30 7.27 2.00
CA ILE A 202 10.65 7.79 2.28
C ILE A 202 10.63 8.76 3.47
N GLN A 203 9.65 9.67 3.53
CA GLN A 203 9.46 10.58 4.66
C GLN A 203 9.15 9.85 5.96
N ALA A 204 8.45 8.72 5.89
CA ALA A 204 8.18 7.85 7.04
C ALA A 204 9.41 7.04 7.50
N GLY A 205 10.55 7.15 6.81
CA GLY A 205 11.81 6.51 7.20
C GLY A 205 11.94 5.04 6.77
N ILE A 206 11.24 4.62 5.70
CA ILE A 206 11.43 3.26 5.17
C ILE A 206 12.86 3.04 4.68
N ASP A 207 13.40 1.83 4.84
CA ASP A 207 14.70 1.47 4.27
C ASP A 207 14.62 1.41 2.73
N ILE A 208 15.14 2.46 2.09
CA ILE A 208 15.17 2.65 0.64
C ILE A 208 16.01 1.56 -0.07
N ASN A 209 17.04 1.04 0.61
CA ASN A 209 17.98 0.06 0.03
C ASN A 209 17.60 -1.39 0.32
N ARG A 210 16.43 -1.62 0.91
CA ARG A 210 15.93 -2.96 1.20
C ARG A 210 15.90 -3.81 -0.06
N GLN A 211 16.43 -5.02 0.06
CA GLN A 211 16.49 -5.99 -1.04
C GLN A 211 15.48 -7.11 -0.86
N THR A 212 14.83 -7.44 -1.96
CA THR A 212 14.05 -8.66 -2.19
C THR A 212 14.87 -9.62 -3.06
N LYS A 213 14.33 -10.79 -3.37
CA LYS A 213 14.93 -11.67 -4.39
C LYS A 213 15.04 -10.99 -5.77
N ALA A 214 14.07 -10.13 -6.10
CA ALA A 214 14.04 -9.37 -7.36
C ALA A 214 14.99 -8.15 -7.36
N GLY A 215 15.38 -7.67 -6.18
CA GLY A 215 16.32 -6.57 -5.99
C GLY A 215 15.75 -5.46 -5.11
N THR A 216 16.20 -4.23 -5.33
CA THR A 216 15.68 -3.04 -4.63
C THR A 216 14.44 -2.48 -5.33
N ALA A 217 13.76 -1.52 -4.70
CA ALA A 217 12.66 -0.78 -5.33
C ALA A 217 13.07 -0.12 -6.67
N LEU A 218 14.35 0.24 -6.83
CA LEU A 218 14.92 0.73 -8.09
C LEU A 218 14.86 -0.32 -9.20
N HIS A 219 15.14 -1.59 -8.89
CA HIS A 219 15.09 -2.68 -9.87
C HIS A 219 13.66 -2.85 -10.39
N GLU A 220 12.66 -2.82 -9.51
CA GLU A 220 11.23 -2.92 -9.87
C GLU A 220 10.76 -1.72 -10.71
N ALA A 221 11.06 -0.49 -10.29
CA ALA A 221 10.71 0.71 -11.05
C ALA A 221 11.36 0.72 -12.44
N ALA A 222 12.62 0.30 -12.53
CA ALA A 222 13.37 0.22 -13.78
C ALA A 222 12.82 -0.87 -14.70
N LEU A 223 12.50 -2.05 -14.15
CA LEU A 223 11.87 -3.17 -14.86
C LEU A 223 10.51 -2.77 -15.45
N CYS A 224 9.69 -2.05 -14.69
CA CYS A 224 8.38 -1.59 -15.11
C CYS A 224 8.39 -0.30 -15.93
N GLY A 225 9.57 0.25 -16.24
CA GLY A 225 9.71 1.45 -17.07
C GLY A 225 9.17 2.74 -16.44
N LYS A 226 9.15 2.82 -15.10
CA LYS A 226 8.59 3.95 -14.34
C LYS A 226 9.63 5.07 -14.18
N THR A 227 9.84 5.87 -15.23
CA THR A 227 10.90 6.90 -15.28
C THR A 227 10.90 7.85 -14.07
N GLU A 228 9.74 8.39 -13.70
CA GLU A 228 9.64 9.34 -12.58
C GLU A 228 9.86 8.67 -11.22
N ALA A 229 9.49 7.40 -11.07
CA ALA A 229 9.79 6.64 -9.85
C ALA A 229 11.30 6.38 -9.74
N VAL A 230 11.96 6.03 -10.84
CA VAL A 230 13.42 5.89 -10.91
C VAL A 230 14.11 7.21 -10.56
N ARG A 231 13.68 8.32 -11.16
CA ARG A 231 14.20 9.66 -10.86
C ARG A 231 14.11 9.98 -9.37
N LEU A 232 12.91 9.84 -8.79
CA LEU A 232 12.67 10.12 -7.39
C LEU A 232 13.52 9.25 -6.46
N LEU A 233 13.61 7.95 -6.73
CA LEU A 233 14.43 7.04 -5.92
C LEU A 233 15.91 7.41 -5.96
N LEU A 234 16.44 7.79 -7.13
CA LEU A 234 17.83 8.25 -7.29
C LEU A 234 18.08 9.59 -6.58
N GLU A 235 17.16 10.54 -6.70
CA GLU A 235 17.22 11.82 -5.97
C GLU A 235 17.17 11.62 -4.45
N SER A 236 16.49 10.57 -4.00
CA SER A 236 16.37 10.20 -2.58
C SER A 236 17.57 9.41 -2.06
N GLY A 237 18.60 9.16 -2.88
CA GLY A 237 19.85 8.52 -2.45
C GLY A 237 19.84 6.99 -2.44
N ILE A 238 18.94 6.33 -3.17
CA ILE A 238 19.01 4.87 -3.37
C ILE A 238 20.35 4.47 -4.01
N ASN A 239 20.92 3.35 -3.57
CA ASN A 239 22.15 2.85 -4.15
C ASN A 239 21.87 2.12 -5.49
N ALA A 240 22.21 2.78 -6.60
CA ALA A 240 22.03 2.24 -7.95
C ALA A 240 22.97 1.08 -8.31
N THR A 241 24.03 0.85 -7.51
CA THR A 241 25.04 -0.19 -7.77
C THR A 241 24.69 -1.55 -7.14
N VAL A 242 23.61 -1.60 -6.35
CA VAL A 242 23.13 -2.84 -5.74
C VAL A 242 22.79 -3.85 -6.83
N ARG A 243 23.18 -5.11 -6.60
CA ARG A 243 22.86 -6.23 -7.46
C ARG A 243 21.78 -7.10 -6.84
N ASN A 244 20.84 -7.57 -7.65
CA ASN A 244 19.85 -8.57 -7.24
C ASN A 244 20.47 -9.99 -7.14
N THR A 245 19.64 -10.99 -6.86
CA THR A 245 20.08 -12.40 -6.76
C THR A 245 20.67 -12.97 -8.06
N TYR A 246 20.33 -12.39 -9.21
CA TYR A 246 20.90 -12.72 -10.52
C TYR A 246 22.20 -11.96 -10.81
N SER A 247 22.76 -11.26 -9.82
CA SER A 247 23.95 -10.41 -9.96
C SER A 247 23.79 -9.26 -10.95
N GLN A 248 22.55 -8.82 -11.21
CA GLN A 248 22.23 -7.73 -12.12
C GLN A 248 21.97 -6.44 -11.35
N THR A 249 22.50 -5.32 -11.84
CA THR A 249 22.09 -3.98 -11.39
C THR A 249 20.78 -3.57 -12.05
N ALA A 250 20.13 -2.52 -11.53
CA ALA A 250 18.97 -1.93 -12.19
C ALA A 250 19.28 -1.49 -13.64
N LEU A 251 20.52 -1.06 -13.92
CA LEU A 251 20.95 -0.70 -15.27
C LEU A 251 21.02 -1.93 -16.19
N ASP A 252 21.53 -3.06 -15.70
CA ASP A 252 21.62 -4.31 -16.46
C ASP A 252 20.24 -4.83 -16.86
N ILE A 253 19.25 -4.70 -15.97
CA ILE A 253 17.85 -5.06 -16.25
C ILE A 253 17.32 -4.24 -17.43
N VAL A 254 17.50 -2.92 -17.42
CA VAL A 254 16.94 -2.03 -18.45
C VAL A 254 17.61 -2.23 -19.82
N TYR A 255 18.83 -2.78 -19.87
CA TYR A 255 19.45 -3.18 -21.13
C TYR A 255 18.81 -4.39 -21.79
N GLN A 256 18.12 -5.24 -21.03
CA GLN A 256 17.42 -6.42 -21.57
C GLN A 256 16.11 -6.06 -22.29
N PHE A 257 15.58 -4.86 -22.08
CA PHE A 257 14.32 -4.41 -22.68
C PHE A 257 14.51 -3.48 -23.88
N THR A 258 13.50 -3.47 -24.75
CA THR A 258 13.47 -2.76 -26.04
C THR A 258 13.60 -1.23 -25.88
N ALA A 259 14.09 -0.57 -26.93
CA ALA A 259 14.47 0.84 -26.95
C ALA A 259 13.28 1.83 -26.97
N THR A 260 12.41 1.77 -25.97
CA THR A 260 11.39 2.82 -25.73
C THR A 260 12.06 4.12 -25.26
N GLN A 261 11.41 5.26 -25.46
CA GLN A 261 11.89 6.56 -24.95
C GLN A 261 12.14 6.51 -23.43
N ALA A 262 11.21 5.92 -22.67
CA ALA A 262 11.36 5.69 -21.24
C ALA A 262 12.61 4.85 -20.90
N SER A 263 12.88 3.78 -21.65
CA SER A 263 14.09 2.96 -21.43
C SER A 263 15.39 3.75 -21.66
N LYS A 264 15.42 4.69 -22.62
CA LYS A 264 16.58 5.54 -22.91
C LYS A 264 16.83 6.52 -21.77
N GLU A 265 15.76 7.16 -21.29
CA GLU A 265 15.83 8.08 -20.15
C GLU A 265 16.26 7.37 -18.87
N ILE A 266 15.68 6.21 -18.57
CA ILE A 266 16.08 5.41 -17.40
C ILE A 266 17.54 4.95 -17.51
N LYS A 267 18.00 4.52 -18.68
CA LYS A 267 19.42 4.18 -18.92
C LYS A 267 20.33 5.37 -18.63
N GLN A 268 19.94 6.57 -19.07
CA GLN A 268 20.71 7.79 -18.83
C GLN A 268 20.76 8.11 -17.33
N LEU A 269 19.60 8.13 -16.65
CA LEU A 269 19.51 8.38 -15.21
C LEU A 269 20.36 7.41 -14.38
N LEU A 270 20.30 6.11 -14.71
CA LEU A 270 21.05 5.08 -14.01
C LEU A 270 22.55 5.15 -14.30
N ARG A 271 22.98 5.52 -15.52
CA ARG A 271 24.40 5.77 -15.83
C ARG A 271 24.92 6.97 -15.07
N ASP A 272 24.16 8.06 -15.03
CA ASP A 272 24.54 9.27 -14.30
C ASP A 272 24.66 9.01 -12.79
N ALA A 273 23.77 8.18 -12.25
CA ALA A 273 23.84 7.74 -10.85
C ALA A 273 24.98 6.75 -10.59
N SER A 274 25.29 5.85 -11.53
CA SER A 274 26.41 4.90 -11.41
C SER A 274 27.77 5.58 -11.55
N ALA A 275 27.84 6.66 -12.33
CA ALA A 275 29.01 7.53 -12.45
C ALA A 275 29.11 8.52 -11.27
N ALA A 276 28.11 8.58 -10.40
CA ALA A 276 28.16 9.40 -9.20
C ALA A 276 28.73 8.56 -8.04
N LEU A 277 29.98 8.82 -7.68
CA LEU A 277 30.65 8.17 -6.56
C LEU A 277 30.20 8.81 -5.26
N GLN A 278 29.61 8.04 -4.35
CA GLN A 278 29.41 8.51 -2.98
C GLN A 278 30.72 8.40 -2.20
N VAL A 279 31.24 9.53 -1.73
CA VAL A 279 32.47 9.61 -0.92
C VAL A 279 32.15 10.18 0.45
N ARG A 280 32.84 9.69 1.47
CA ARG A 280 32.68 10.20 2.84
C ARG A 280 33.67 11.35 3.07
N ALA A 281 33.16 12.46 3.60
CA ALA A 281 34.00 13.55 4.08
C ALA A 281 34.89 13.08 5.24
N LEU A 282 36.20 13.20 5.08
CA LEU A 282 37.17 12.83 6.12
C LEU A 282 37.47 13.98 7.08
N LYS A 283 37.15 15.21 6.70
CA LYS A 283 37.40 16.43 7.47
C LYS A 283 36.25 17.39 7.28
N ASP A 284 36.06 18.26 8.27
CA ASP A 284 35.15 19.40 8.16
C ASP A 284 35.66 20.34 7.06
N TYR A 285 34.74 20.80 6.21
CA TYR A 285 34.99 21.81 5.20
C TYR A 285 33.94 22.92 5.37
N CYS A 286 34.41 24.13 5.67
CA CYS A 286 33.59 25.31 5.79
C CYS A 286 34.16 26.39 4.88
N ASN A 287 33.35 26.90 3.94
CA ASN A 287 33.78 28.04 3.13
C ASN A 287 33.35 29.34 3.81
N ASN A 288 34.31 30.02 4.44
CA ASN A 288 34.04 31.24 5.19
C ASN A 288 33.87 32.49 4.30
N TYR A 289 34.04 32.36 2.99
CA TYR A 289 33.97 33.47 2.04
C TYR A 289 32.63 33.60 1.31
N ASP A 290 31.83 32.53 1.29
CA ASP A 290 30.53 32.53 0.63
C ASP A 290 29.52 31.74 1.46
N LEU A 291 28.56 32.47 2.06
CA LEU A 291 27.52 31.90 2.94
C LEU A 291 26.56 30.93 2.22
N THR A 292 26.55 30.89 0.89
CA THR A 292 25.75 29.92 0.10
C THR A 292 26.49 28.61 -0.17
N SER A 293 27.77 28.54 0.19
CA SER A 293 28.58 27.34 0.01
C SER A 293 28.15 26.18 0.90
N LEU A 294 28.32 24.98 0.38
CA LEU A 294 28.04 23.74 1.08
C LEU A 294 29.04 23.58 2.26
N ASN A 295 28.56 23.71 3.48
CA ASN A 295 29.29 23.34 4.68
C ASN A 295 29.17 21.83 4.89
N ILE A 296 30.31 21.13 4.90
CA ILE A 296 30.39 19.68 4.99
C ILE A 296 31.07 19.34 6.31
N LYS A 297 30.48 18.45 7.10
CA LYS A 297 31.11 17.91 8.32
C LYS A 297 31.79 16.58 8.04
N ALA A 298 32.83 16.28 8.80
CA ALA A 298 33.49 14.99 8.80
C ALA A 298 32.45 13.89 9.10
N GLY A 299 32.36 12.90 8.22
CA GLY A 299 31.36 11.83 8.27
C GLY A 299 30.19 11.98 7.29
N ASP A 300 29.98 13.17 6.70
CA ASP A 300 28.93 13.39 5.71
C ASP A 300 29.20 12.61 4.42
N VAL A 301 28.15 12.06 3.81
CA VAL A 301 28.23 11.36 2.53
C VAL A 301 27.95 12.36 1.42
N ILE A 302 28.92 12.54 0.52
CA ILE A 302 28.87 13.50 -0.60
C ILE A 302 28.82 12.71 -1.91
N THR A 303 27.92 13.10 -2.80
CA THR A 303 27.82 12.53 -4.14
C THR A 303 28.72 13.31 -5.12
N VAL A 304 29.73 12.65 -5.68
CA VAL A 304 30.71 13.22 -6.62
C VAL A 304 30.48 12.65 -8.01
N LYS A 305 30.19 13.50 -9.00
CA LYS A 305 30.04 13.06 -10.40
C LYS A 305 31.42 12.80 -11.05
N GLN A 306 31.58 11.65 -11.68
CA GLN A 306 32.86 11.18 -12.25
C GLN A 306 33.43 12.03 -13.40
N LEU A 307 32.64 12.93 -14.01
CA LEU A 307 33.14 13.94 -14.94
C LEU A 307 34.27 14.81 -14.37
N PHE A 308 34.41 14.88 -13.03
CA PHE A 308 35.44 15.68 -12.36
C PHE A 308 36.64 14.86 -11.86
N LEU A 309 36.68 13.54 -12.11
CA LEU A 309 37.77 12.67 -11.63
C LEU A 309 39.01 12.68 -12.54
N SER A 310 38.88 13.00 -13.84
CA SER A 310 40.03 13.06 -14.76
C SER A 310 40.94 14.26 -14.53
N GLU A 311 40.41 15.36 -13.98
CA GLU A 311 41.18 16.56 -13.61
C GLU A 311 41.81 16.45 -12.20
N ALA A 312 41.43 15.43 -11.42
CA ALA A 312 41.86 15.23 -10.04
C ALA A 312 43.15 14.40 -9.88
N ARG A 313 43.96 14.22 -10.94
CA ARG A 313 45.28 13.58 -10.81
C ARG A 313 46.30 14.57 -10.23
N GLY A 314 46.25 14.76 -8.92
CA GLY A 314 47.34 15.42 -8.19
C GLY A 314 46.94 16.25 -6.97
N PHE A 315 45.65 16.53 -6.76
CA PHE A 315 45.17 17.32 -5.62
C PHE A 315 44.04 16.60 -4.90
N SER A 316 44.05 16.68 -3.56
CA SER A 316 43.00 16.17 -2.67
C SER A 316 41.61 16.48 -3.24
N ALA A 317 40.91 15.43 -3.69
CA ALA A 317 39.67 15.48 -4.47
C ALA A 317 38.51 16.30 -3.85
N MET A 318 38.60 16.69 -2.58
CA MET A 318 37.59 17.50 -1.89
C MET A 318 37.50 18.96 -2.36
N VAL A 319 38.59 19.58 -2.82
CA VAL A 319 38.62 21.03 -3.00
C VAL A 319 37.91 21.49 -4.28
N TYR A 320 37.91 20.66 -5.34
CA TYR A 320 37.32 21.05 -6.64
C TYR A 320 35.81 20.86 -6.73
N CYS A 321 35.23 19.87 -6.03
CA CYS A 321 33.77 19.67 -6.05
C CYS A 321 33.00 20.84 -5.44
N VAL A 322 33.58 21.55 -4.47
CA VAL A 322 32.93 22.70 -3.85
C VAL A 322 33.12 23.98 -4.67
N HIS A 323 34.24 24.12 -5.37
CA HIS A 323 34.56 25.35 -6.11
C HIS A 323 33.69 25.56 -7.37
N TRP A 324 33.26 24.49 -8.06
CA TRP A 324 32.53 24.66 -9.33
C TRP A 324 31.01 24.83 -9.19
N ARG A 325 30.40 24.40 -8.08
CA ARG A 325 28.96 24.68 -7.81
C ARG A 325 28.70 26.16 -7.52
N LEU A 326 29.76 26.93 -7.25
CA LEU A 326 29.73 28.38 -7.00
C LEU A 326 29.98 29.22 -8.26
N MET A 327 30.49 28.64 -9.35
CA MET A 327 30.81 29.39 -10.58
C MET A 327 29.72 29.31 -11.67
N ASN A 328 28.65 28.53 -11.49
CA ASN A 328 27.58 28.38 -12.49
C ASN A 328 26.15 28.55 -11.92
N PHE A 329 25.99 29.43 -10.94
CA PHE A 329 24.70 30.05 -10.61
C PHE A 329 24.77 31.55 -10.87
#